data_AF-A0A7V9PA28-F1
#
_entry.id   AF-A0A7V9PA28-F1
#
_cell.length_a   1.000
_cell.length_b   1.000
_cell.length_c   1.000
_cell.angle_alpha   90.00
_cell.angle_beta   90.00
_cell.angle_gamma   90.00
#
_symmetry.space_group_name_H-M   'P 1'
#
loop_
_entity.id
_entity.type
_entity.pdbx_description
1 polymer ?
#
loop_
_entity_poly.entity_id
_entity_poly.type
_entity_poly.pdbx_seq_one_letter_code
_entity_poly.pdbx_strand_id
1 'polypeptide(L)'
;MKIKIVLALLIFVFPALALAPKTNYIGYKHKGILYGETLPNGVKDLGGGLLSDENYGVSRFSKGKNFMLWLEKITERDRKGVPSWEVKDVLTFDIPEKNQEFLFSYSSSCKQNGKP
;
A
#
# COMPACT_ATOMS: atom_id res chain seq x y z
N MET A 1 -21.78 -20.41 -49.68
CA MET A 1 -21.54 -18.98 -49.39
C MET A 1 -22.24 -18.64 -48.08
N LYS A 2 -21.53 -17.97 -47.16
CA LYS A 2 -22.03 -17.34 -45.92
C LYS A 2 -22.30 -18.30 -44.75
N ILE A 3 -22.01 -17.81 -43.53
CA ILE A 3 -22.22 -18.44 -42.22
C ILE A 3 -21.10 -19.40 -41.73
N LYS A 4 -19.84 -18.94 -41.67
CA LYS A 4 -18.85 -19.47 -40.68
C LYS A 4 -17.84 -18.45 -40.13
N ILE A 5 -17.87 -17.19 -40.57
CA ILE A 5 -16.80 -16.21 -40.26
C ILE A 5 -17.20 -15.19 -39.17
N VAL A 6 -18.46 -15.15 -38.73
CA VAL A 6 -18.93 -14.07 -37.83
C VAL A 6 -18.59 -14.31 -36.35
N LEU A 7 -18.24 -15.54 -35.94
CA LEU A 7 -17.99 -15.85 -34.52
C LEU A 7 -16.54 -15.60 -34.06
N ALA A 8 -15.60 -15.35 -34.98
CA ALA A 8 -14.19 -15.16 -34.63
C ALA A 8 -13.80 -13.69 -34.35
N LEU A 9 -14.71 -12.73 -34.59
CA LEU A 9 -14.41 -11.29 -34.44
C LEU A 9 -14.88 -10.65 -33.13
N LEU A 10 -15.59 -11.39 -32.27
CA LEU A 10 -16.13 -10.85 -31.00
C LEU A 10 -15.18 -11.02 -29.80
N ILE A 11 -14.00 -11.63 -29.99
CA ILE A 11 -13.03 -11.88 -28.91
C ILE A 11 -11.95 -10.79 -28.84
N PHE A 12 -11.89 -9.84 -29.78
CA PHE A 12 -10.71 -8.97 -29.96
C PHE A 12 -10.92 -7.47 -29.67
N VAL A 13 -12.01 -7.04 -29.02
CA VAL A 13 -12.23 -5.59 -28.77
C VAL A 13 -12.78 -5.28 -27.38
N PHE A 14 -12.32 -5.98 -26.36
CA PHE A 14 -12.25 -5.36 -25.04
C PHE A 14 -10.79 -5.38 -24.61
N PRO A 15 -10.02 -4.30 -24.88
CA PRO A 15 -9.01 -3.97 -23.91
C PRO A 15 -9.81 -3.71 -22.64
N ALA A 16 -9.90 -4.71 -21.77
CA ALA A 16 -10.17 -4.46 -20.38
C ALA A 16 -9.04 -3.53 -19.94
N LEU A 17 -9.25 -2.22 -20.11
CA LEU A 17 -8.68 -1.24 -19.22
C LEU A 17 -9.22 -1.66 -17.87
N ALA A 18 -8.46 -2.56 -17.24
CA ALA A 18 -8.49 -2.77 -15.81
C ALA A 18 -8.03 -1.43 -15.24
N LEU A 19 -8.96 -0.47 -15.20
CA LEU A 19 -8.95 0.60 -14.22
C LEU A 19 -9.07 -0.13 -12.90
N ALA A 20 -7.94 -0.61 -12.39
CA ALA A 20 -7.82 -1.00 -11.01
C ALA A 20 -8.41 0.18 -10.23
N PRO A 21 -9.49 -0.03 -9.45
CA PRO A 21 -10.11 1.07 -8.74
C PRO A 21 -9.01 1.73 -7.93
N LYS A 22 -8.81 3.04 -8.15
CA LYS A 22 -7.90 3.86 -7.35
C LYS A 22 -8.43 3.78 -5.94
N THR A 23 -7.91 2.83 -5.19
CA THR A 23 -8.40 2.49 -3.87
C THR A 23 -7.88 3.59 -2.98
N ASN A 24 -8.78 4.50 -2.58
CA ASN A 24 -8.43 5.55 -1.66
C ASN A 24 -8.27 4.92 -0.28
N TYR A 25 -7.03 4.72 0.17
CA TYR A 25 -6.77 4.15 1.49
C TYR A 25 -6.81 5.21 2.60
N ILE A 26 -6.86 6.51 2.28
CA ILE A 26 -6.94 7.56 3.30
C ILE A 26 -8.24 7.40 4.10
N GLY A 27 -8.13 7.39 5.42
CA GLY A 27 -9.21 7.13 6.36
C GLY A 27 -9.47 5.65 6.63
N TYR A 28 -8.79 4.73 5.94
CA TYR A 28 -8.89 3.30 6.24
C TYR A 28 -8.37 3.02 7.64
N LYS A 29 -9.09 2.16 8.38
CA LYS A 29 -8.76 1.79 9.75
C LYS A 29 -8.42 0.32 9.86
N HIS A 30 -7.39 -0.01 10.62
CA HIS A 30 -7.03 -1.39 10.91
C HIS A 30 -6.32 -1.50 12.26
N LYS A 31 -6.29 -2.71 12.80
CA LYS A 31 -5.42 -3.02 13.94
C LYS A 31 -3.98 -3.23 13.47
N GLY A 32 -3.04 -3.06 14.38
CA GLY A 32 -1.67 -3.53 14.18
C GLY A 32 -1.68 -5.02 13.80
N ILE A 33 -0.90 -5.36 12.78
CA ILE A 33 -0.79 -6.71 12.22
C ILE A 33 0.67 -7.14 12.21
N LEU A 34 0.90 -8.44 12.02
CA LEU A 34 2.24 -9.00 11.91
C LEU A 34 2.78 -8.83 10.50
N TYR A 35 4.12 -8.76 10.39
CA TYR A 35 4.80 -8.70 9.11
C TYR A 35 4.33 -9.81 8.15
N GLY A 36 3.98 -9.43 6.93
CA GLY A 36 3.55 -10.34 5.88
C GLY A 36 2.06 -10.71 5.91
N GLU A 37 1.30 -10.28 6.93
CA GLU A 37 -0.15 -10.45 6.96
C GLU A 37 -0.85 -9.57 5.91
N THR A 38 -2.05 -10.00 5.50
CA THR A 38 -2.87 -9.28 4.53
C THR A 38 -4.09 -8.69 5.21
N LEU A 39 -4.27 -7.39 5.05
CA LEU A 39 -5.44 -6.67 5.55
C LEU A 39 -6.70 -7.06 4.76
N PRO A 40 -7.91 -6.90 5.34
CA PRO A 40 -9.17 -7.23 4.67
C PRO A 40 -9.39 -6.55 3.31
N ASN A 41 -8.76 -5.40 3.06
CA ASN A 41 -8.79 -4.68 1.78
C ASN A 41 -7.79 -5.23 0.72
N GLY A 42 -7.07 -6.31 1.06
CA GLY A 42 -6.16 -7.04 0.20
C GLY A 42 -4.75 -6.46 0.10
N VAL A 43 -4.38 -5.47 0.93
CA VAL A 43 -2.97 -5.02 0.99
C VAL A 43 -2.19 -5.90 1.96
N LYS A 44 -0.97 -6.27 1.57
CA LYS A 44 -0.03 -7.05 2.38
C LYS A 44 0.94 -6.13 3.10
N ASP A 45 1.08 -6.31 4.42
CA ASP A 45 2.07 -5.60 5.23
C ASP A 45 3.49 -6.08 4.93
N LEU A 46 4.38 -5.11 4.79
CA LEU A 46 5.82 -5.29 4.57
C LEU A 46 6.64 -4.67 5.71
N GLY A 47 6.00 -4.44 6.86
CA GLY A 47 6.58 -3.81 8.03
C GLY A 47 6.71 -2.29 7.92
N GLY A 48 6.99 -1.70 9.05
CA GLY A 48 7.04 -0.26 9.24
C GLY A 48 7.48 0.05 10.66
N GLY A 49 7.35 1.30 11.05
CA GLY A 49 7.61 1.65 12.43
C GLY A 49 7.25 3.08 12.78
N LEU A 50 7.45 3.37 14.06
CA LEU A 50 7.00 4.59 14.70
C LEU A 50 7.87 5.77 14.30
N LEU A 51 7.22 6.90 14.11
CA LEU A 51 7.87 8.20 14.08
C LEU A 51 8.16 8.68 15.51
N SER A 52 8.98 9.71 15.65
CA SER A 52 9.46 10.23 16.94
C SER A 52 8.35 10.72 17.87
N ASP A 53 7.16 11.01 17.35
CA ASP A 53 6.00 11.44 18.15
C ASP A 53 5.17 10.28 18.73
N GLU A 54 5.56 9.03 18.45
CA GLU A 54 4.92 7.74 18.80
C GLU A 54 3.43 7.58 18.45
N ASN A 55 2.79 8.64 17.97
CA ASN A 55 1.39 8.68 17.57
C ASN A 55 1.24 8.45 16.08
N TYR A 56 2.32 8.59 15.32
CA TYR A 56 2.36 8.29 13.91
C TYR A 56 3.34 7.16 13.60
N GLY A 57 3.02 6.42 12.54
CA GLY A 57 3.86 5.41 11.95
C GLY A 57 3.94 5.58 10.45
N VAL A 58 5.02 5.06 9.88
CA VAL A 58 5.12 4.87 8.43
C VAL A 58 5.29 3.38 8.17
N SER A 59 4.36 2.82 7.42
CA SER A 59 4.32 1.39 7.12
C SER A 59 4.32 1.13 5.62
N ARG A 60 4.99 0.06 5.23
CA ARG A 60 5.09 -0.37 3.84
C ARG A 60 4.00 -1.40 3.58
N PHE A 61 3.28 -1.22 2.49
CA PHE A 61 2.27 -2.15 2.03
C PHE A 61 2.45 -2.48 0.55
N SER A 62 1.87 -3.60 0.12
CA SER A 62 1.81 -3.97 -1.29
C SER A 62 0.45 -4.51 -1.67
N LYS A 63 0.04 -4.26 -2.92
CA LYS A 63 -1.13 -4.89 -3.53
C LYS A 63 -0.80 -5.25 -4.98
N GLY A 64 -0.52 -6.53 -5.21
CA GLY A 64 0.02 -7.00 -6.48
C GLY A 64 1.38 -6.37 -6.77
N LYS A 65 1.46 -5.57 -7.83
CA LYS A 65 2.68 -4.88 -8.27
C LYS A 65 2.84 -3.47 -7.69
N ASN A 66 1.84 -2.96 -6.98
CA ASN A 66 1.89 -1.62 -6.41
C ASN A 66 2.44 -1.67 -4.99
N PHE A 67 3.44 -0.85 -4.71
CA PHE A 67 3.98 -0.64 -3.39
C PHE A 67 3.48 0.70 -2.84
N MET A 68 3.28 0.74 -1.54
CA MET A 68 2.71 1.90 -0.86
C MET A 68 3.47 2.17 0.44
N LEU A 69 3.61 3.45 0.77
CA LEU A 69 3.92 3.92 2.11
C LEU A 69 2.69 4.58 2.67
N TRP A 70 2.23 4.08 3.80
CA TRP A 70 1.11 4.67 4.50
C TRP A 70 1.65 5.47 5.67
N LEU A 71 1.29 6.75 5.72
CA LEU A 71 1.39 7.53 6.94
C LEU A 71 0.14 7.22 7.77
N GLU A 72 0.33 6.75 8.98
CA GLU A 72 -0.74 6.22 9.82
C GLU A 72 -0.72 6.90 11.17
N LYS A 73 -1.90 7.17 11.73
CA LYS A 73 -2.05 7.71 13.08
C LYS A 73 -2.68 6.68 13.99
N ILE A 74 -2.13 6.51 15.18
CA ILE A 74 -2.77 5.74 16.24
C ILE A 74 -4.05 6.45 16.67
N THR A 75 -5.15 5.71 16.69
CA THR A 75 -6.46 6.19 17.14
C THR A 75 -6.82 5.68 18.52
N GLU A 76 -6.34 4.49 18.88
CA GLU A 76 -6.53 3.83 20.16
C GLU A 76 -5.49 2.73 20.33
N ARG A 77 -5.37 2.20 21.55
CA ARG A 77 -4.65 0.96 21.84
C ARG A 77 -5.56 0.05 22.64
N ASP A 78 -5.53 -1.25 22.34
CA ASP A 78 -6.27 -2.22 23.13
C ASP A 78 -5.59 -2.54 24.47
N ARG A 79 -6.20 -3.41 25.28
CA ARG A 79 -5.69 -3.80 26.61
C ARG A 79 -4.33 -4.50 26.57
N LYS A 80 -3.90 -5.00 25.40
CA LYS A 80 -2.59 -5.63 25.19
C LYS A 80 -1.57 -4.64 24.60
N GLY A 81 -1.95 -3.37 24.44
CA GLY A 81 -1.12 -2.32 23.85
C GLY A 81 -1.09 -2.32 22.32
N VAL A 82 -1.87 -3.19 21.66
CA VAL A 82 -1.91 -3.26 20.19
C VAL A 82 -2.61 -2.01 19.66
N PRO A 83 -1.95 -1.21 18.80
CA PRO A 83 -2.54 0.01 18.26
C PRO A 83 -3.60 -0.28 17.20
N SER A 84 -4.64 0.56 17.17
CA SER A 84 -5.51 0.74 16.00
C SER A 84 -5.04 1.97 15.23
N TRP A 85 -4.89 1.81 13.93
CA TRP A 85 -4.36 2.80 13.00
C TRP A 85 -5.46 3.39 12.13
N GLU A 86 -5.28 4.65 11.74
CA GLU A 86 -6.02 5.29 10.66
C GLU A 86 -5.02 5.88 9.66
N VAL A 87 -5.17 5.50 8.39
CA VAL A 87 -4.33 5.99 7.30
C VAL A 87 -4.62 7.46 7.05
N LYS A 88 -3.58 8.30 7.09
CA LYS A 88 -3.65 9.74 6.88
C LYS A 88 -3.16 10.16 5.51
N ASP A 89 -2.17 9.46 4.97
CA ASP A 89 -1.69 9.71 3.62
C ASP A 89 -1.08 8.44 3.01
N VAL A 90 -0.98 8.42 1.68
CA VAL A 90 -0.47 7.28 0.92
C VAL A 90 0.44 7.76 -0.20
N LEU A 91 1.71 7.37 -0.14
CA LEU A 91 2.60 7.44 -1.30
C LEU A 91 2.56 6.10 -2.03
N THR A 92 2.26 6.11 -3.32
CA THR A 92 2.26 4.91 -4.17
C THR A 92 3.44 4.97 -5.15
N PHE A 93 4.10 3.85 -5.36
CA PHE A 93 5.17 3.70 -6.33
C PHE A 93 5.13 2.31 -6.96
N ASP A 94 5.65 2.23 -8.18
CA ASP A 94 5.80 0.96 -8.89
C ASP A 94 6.84 0.08 -8.20
N ILE A 95 6.87 -1.20 -8.58
CA ILE A 95 7.85 -2.18 -8.08
C ILE A 95 9.25 -1.57 -8.16
N PRO A 96 10.03 -1.58 -7.06
CA PRO A 96 11.47 -1.36 -7.15
C PRO A 96 12.04 -2.25 -8.26
N GLU A 97 12.90 -1.71 -9.13
CA GLU A 97 13.49 -2.52 -10.19
C GLU A 97 14.21 -3.74 -9.60
N LYS A 98 14.52 -4.75 -10.43
CA LYS A 98 15.26 -5.92 -9.96
C LYS A 98 16.53 -5.48 -9.22
N ASN A 99 16.68 -5.92 -7.96
CA ASN A 99 17.76 -5.56 -7.03
C ASN A 99 17.67 -4.16 -6.41
N GLN A 100 16.56 -3.45 -6.55
CA GLN A 100 16.26 -2.28 -5.73
C GLN A 100 15.44 -2.70 -4.52
N GLU A 101 15.69 -2.06 -3.39
CA GLU A 101 14.93 -2.27 -2.17
C GLU A 101 14.56 -0.92 -1.58
N PHE A 102 13.29 -0.78 -1.20
CA PHE A 102 12.87 0.39 -0.45
C PHE A 102 13.18 0.13 1.04
N LEU A 103 14.27 0.73 1.52
CA LEU A 103 14.68 0.66 2.91
C LEU A 103 14.06 1.81 3.71
N PHE A 104 13.33 1.46 4.76
CA PHE A 104 12.92 2.40 5.79
C PHE A 104 13.87 2.26 6.97
N SER A 105 14.68 3.30 7.24
CA SER A 105 15.65 3.29 8.34
C SER A 105 15.28 4.30 9.41
N TYR A 106 15.24 3.83 10.66
CA TYR A 106 14.98 4.64 11.86
C TYR A 106 16.21 5.42 12.32
N SER A 107 17.39 5.19 11.73
CA SER A 107 18.67 5.71 12.22
C SER A 107 19.21 6.90 11.44
N SER A 108 18.55 7.32 10.36
CA SER A 108 19.01 8.45 9.56
C SER A 108 18.18 9.69 9.88
N SER A 109 18.84 10.73 10.39
CA SER A 109 18.28 12.08 10.41
C SER A 109 18.00 12.50 8.96
N CYS A 110 16.73 12.36 8.55
CA CYS A 110 16.29 12.89 7.27
C CYS A 110 16.31 14.40 7.39
N LYS A 111 17.28 15.03 6.72
CA LYS A 111 17.38 16.48 6.69
C LYS A 111 16.40 17.02 5.67
N GLN A 112 15.43 17.82 6.09
CA GLN A 112 14.59 18.55 5.15
C GLN A 112 15.46 19.63 4.47
N ASN A 113 15.68 19.51 3.16
CA ASN A 113 16.53 20.43 2.38
C ASN A 113 17.96 20.59 2.95
N GLY A 114 18.54 19.51 3.49
CA GLY A 114 19.91 19.54 4.03
C GLY A 114 20.04 20.23 5.41
N LYS A 115 18.93 20.61 6.04
CA LYS A 115 18.91 21.10 7.43
C LYS A 115 18.37 20.01 8.37
N PRO A 116 19.00 19.80 9.54
CA PRO A 116 18.42 18.96 10.58
C PRO A 116 17.05 19.48 11.02
#